data_AF-A0A3S3PYF5-F1
#
_entry.id   AF-A0A3S3PYF5-F1
#
_cell.length_a   1.000
_cell.length_b   1.000
_cell.length_c   1.000
_cell.angle_alpha   90.00
_cell.angle_beta   90.00
_cell.angle_gamma   90.00
#
_symmetry.space_group_name_H-M   'P 1'
#
loop_
_entity.id
_entity.type
_entity.pdbx_description
1 polymer ?
#
loop_
_entity_poly.entity_id
_entity_poly.type
_entity_poly.pdbx_seq_one_letter_code
_entity_poly.pdbx_strand_id
1 'polypeptide(L)'
;MLETKKHKQNSNIMIGTLPNEGSVTHLLMGIGLAGTKESLLKTARNYFENEFNKKYSSITEDAIKFYFTGVDGVDASVALLSLFGDLGFHCPSNIFAHHLSKSNTVFRYVFAYDVPMFFNMPCEHLNPCHGSDFPFFFGNFLSNSSDIELSDDWIRLNSEFVKGNIEIWPPYYVTKNDFVVPFYKDYRGPKYTKSVKVGYRNIQCEFWKSAVFDKLQ
;
A
#
# COMPACT_ATOMS: atom_id res chain seq x y z
N MET A 1 -17.79 -12.87 -4.49
CA MET A 1 -17.52 -12.32 -5.84
C MET A 1 -17.87 -10.83 -5.83
N LEU A 2 -16.93 -9.90 -6.06
CA LEU A 2 -17.33 -8.52 -6.40
C LEU A 2 -18.17 -8.62 -7.69
N GLU A 3 -19.40 -8.11 -7.67
CA GLU A 3 -20.28 -8.16 -8.84
C GLU A 3 -19.59 -7.51 -10.05
N THR A 4 -19.14 -8.33 -10.99
CA THR A 4 -18.29 -7.95 -12.14
C THR A 4 -18.96 -7.00 -13.13
N LYS A 5 -20.25 -6.69 -12.95
CA LYS A 5 -21.09 -6.02 -13.96
C LYS A 5 -21.48 -4.57 -13.63
N LYS A 6 -20.98 -3.97 -12.54
CA LYS A 6 -21.40 -2.60 -12.12
C LYS A 6 -20.29 -1.54 -12.05
N HIS A 7 -19.05 -1.86 -12.44
CA HIS A 7 -17.97 -0.86 -12.48
C HIS A 7 -17.69 -0.39 -13.90
N LYS A 8 -17.19 0.86 -14.03
CA LYS A 8 -16.81 1.45 -15.33
C LYS A 8 -15.73 0.60 -16.01
N GLN A 9 -15.88 0.38 -17.31
CA GLN A 9 -14.96 -0.41 -18.14
C GLN A 9 -14.27 0.46 -19.18
N ASN A 10 -13.24 -0.07 -19.85
CA ASN A 10 -12.48 0.61 -20.90
C ASN A 10 -11.95 1.98 -20.47
N SER A 11 -11.52 2.10 -19.21
CA SER A 11 -10.96 3.32 -18.64
C SER A 11 -9.49 3.14 -18.26
N ASN A 12 -8.76 4.24 -18.25
CA ASN A 12 -7.46 4.33 -17.60
C ASN A 12 -7.68 4.54 -16.10
N ILE A 13 -7.04 3.71 -15.26
CA ILE A 13 -7.15 3.79 -13.80
C ILE A 13 -5.76 3.89 -13.22
N MET A 14 -5.50 4.91 -12.40
CA MET A 14 -4.30 5.00 -11.57
C MET A 14 -4.64 4.63 -10.14
N ILE A 15 -3.86 3.74 -9.53
CA ILE A 15 -4.04 3.30 -8.15
C ILE A 15 -2.68 3.20 -7.47
N GLY A 16 -2.60 3.57 -6.20
CA GLY A 16 -1.34 3.48 -5.48
C GLY A 16 -1.51 3.43 -3.97
N THR A 17 -0.38 3.23 -3.31
CA THR A 17 -0.24 3.15 -1.85
C THR A 17 1.13 3.73 -1.44
N LEU A 18 1.31 4.03 -0.16
CA LEU A 18 2.60 4.41 0.43
C LEU A 18 3.22 3.23 1.18
N PRO A 19 4.54 2.99 1.17
CA PRO A 19 5.18 1.84 1.80
C PRO A 19 4.74 1.50 3.24
N ASN A 20 4.35 2.49 4.04
CA ASN A 20 4.00 2.32 5.45
C ASN A 20 2.55 2.70 5.77
N GLU A 21 1.59 2.20 4.98
CA GLU A 21 0.14 2.44 5.20
C GLU A 21 -0.33 2.05 6.61
N GLY A 22 0.27 1.00 7.19
CA GLY A 22 -0.07 0.53 8.53
C GLY A 22 0.12 1.58 9.62
N SER A 23 0.88 2.66 9.36
CA SER A 23 1.06 3.78 10.30
C SER A 23 -0.26 4.40 10.77
N VAL A 24 -1.32 4.34 9.96
CA VAL A 24 -2.66 4.82 10.36
C VAL A 24 -3.22 4.06 11.57
N THR A 25 -2.81 2.80 11.78
CA THR A 25 -3.25 2.01 12.94
C THR A 25 -2.71 2.56 14.25
N HIS A 26 -1.55 3.20 14.25
CA HIS A 26 -1.08 3.94 15.42
C HIS A 26 -2.10 5.01 15.81
N LEU A 27 -2.52 5.82 14.84
CA LEU A 27 -3.43 6.95 15.06
C LEU A 27 -4.82 6.49 15.51
N LEU A 28 -5.36 5.46 14.86
CA LEU A 28 -6.73 5.02 15.08
C LEU A 28 -6.88 4.10 16.30
N MET A 29 -5.82 3.38 16.66
CA MET A 29 -5.87 2.37 17.72
C MET A 29 -4.98 2.69 18.93
N GLY A 30 -4.22 3.79 18.91
CA GLY A 30 -3.33 4.17 20.00
C GLY A 30 -2.18 3.17 20.23
N ILE A 31 -1.77 2.43 19.19
CA ILE A 31 -0.76 1.38 19.30
C ILE A 31 0.64 1.98 19.34
N GLY A 32 1.30 1.98 20.49
CA GLY A 32 2.73 2.35 20.57
C GLY A 32 3.62 1.44 19.72
N LEU A 33 4.34 2.02 18.75
CA LEU A 33 5.27 1.29 17.86
C LEU A 33 6.65 1.07 18.48
N ALA A 34 6.94 1.71 19.61
CA ALA A 34 8.19 1.59 20.38
C ALA A 34 8.09 0.52 21.49
N GLY A 35 7.55 -0.66 21.16
CA GLY A 35 7.34 -1.75 22.10
C GLY A 35 8.31 -2.92 21.92
N THR A 36 8.39 -3.81 22.91
CA THR A 36 9.05 -5.12 22.70
C THR A 36 8.25 -5.96 21.70
N LYS A 37 8.90 -6.96 21.09
CA LYS A 37 8.24 -7.91 20.19
C LYS A 37 7.00 -8.54 20.83
N GLU A 38 7.06 -8.92 22.10
CA GLU A 38 5.92 -9.50 22.83
C GLU A 38 4.75 -8.53 22.92
N SER A 39 5.03 -7.23 23.16
CA SER A 39 3.99 -6.20 23.19
C SER A 39 3.34 -5.99 21.82
N LEU A 40 4.14 -6.02 20.74
CA LEU A 40 3.64 -5.90 19.36
C LEU A 40 2.82 -7.14 18.95
N LEU A 41 3.26 -8.34 19.33
CA LEU A 41 2.51 -9.57 19.13
C LEU A 41 1.16 -9.54 19.87
N LYS A 42 1.15 -9.11 21.13
CA LYS A 42 -0.09 -8.94 21.90
C LYS A 42 -1.02 -7.94 21.22
N THR A 43 -0.47 -6.86 20.68
CA THR A 43 -1.24 -5.89 19.92
C THR A 43 -1.90 -6.49 18.68
N ALA A 44 -1.13 -7.27 17.89
CA ALA A 44 -1.67 -7.97 16.74
C ALA A 44 -2.81 -8.92 17.15
N ARG A 45 -2.64 -9.72 18.20
CA ARG A 45 -3.70 -10.60 18.73
C ARG A 45 -4.96 -9.82 19.13
N ASN A 46 -4.79 -8.78 19.93
CA ASN A 46 -5.89 -7.93 20.39
C ASN A 46 -6.69 -7.33 19.23
N TYR A 47 -6.05 -6.97 18.12
CA TYR A 47 -6.74 -6.48 16.92
C TYR A 47 -7.72 -7.52 16.36
N PHE A 48 -7.29 -8.78 16.22
CA PHE A 48 -8.11 -9.85 15.65
C PHE A 48 -9.13 -10.42 16.63
N GLU A 49 -8.87 -10.33 17.93
CA GLU A 49 -9.79 -10.76 19.00
C GLU A 49 -10.87 -9.73 19.32
N ASN A 50 -10.72 -8.47 18.87
CA ASN A 50 -11.74 -7.45 19.01
C ASN A 50 -13.05 -7.88 18.32
N GLU A 51 -14.21 -7.60 18.95
CA GLU A 51 -15.55 -7.97 18.46
C GLU A 51 -15.79 -7.57 16.98
N PHE A 52 -15.26 -6.45 16.50
CA PHE A 52 -15.39 -6.03 15.10
C PHE A 52 -14.61 -6.92 14.11
N ASN A 53 -13.51 -7.52 14.56
CA ASN A 53 -12.57 -8.29 13.75
C ASN A 53 -12.58 -9.79 14.06
N LYS A 54 -13.39 -10.23 15.02
CA LYS A 54 -13.48 -11.61 15.51
C LYS A 54 -13.72 -12.64 14.41
N LYS A 55 -14.38 -12.24 13.30
CA LYS A 55 -14.52 -13.04 12.07
C LYS A 55 -13.19 -13.48 11.45
N TYR A 56 -12.09 -12.80 11.76
CA TYR A 56 -10.74 -13.10 11.31
C TYR A 56 -9.87 -13.73 12.41
N SER A 57 -10.40 -13.94 13.62
CA SER A 57 -9.64 -14.52 14.75
C SER A 57 -8.95 -15.84 14.42
N SER A 58 -9.54 -16.67 13.56
CA SER A 58 -8.98 -17.98 13.19
C SER A 58 -7.66 -17.90 12.41
N ILE A 59 -7.33 -16.75 11.78
CA ILE A 59 -6.09 -16.58 11.01
C ILE A 59 -5.00 -15.80 11.78
N THR A 60 -5.26 -15.46 13.04
CA THR A 60 -4.41 -14.58 13.86
C THR A 60 -2.99 -15.11 13.99
N GLU A 61 -2.83 -16.35 14.45
CA GLU A 61 -1.49 -16.93 14.69
C GLU A 61 -0.75 -17.20 13.37
N ASP A 62 -1.46 -17.54 12.29
CA ASP A 62 -0.86 -17.70 10.97
C ASP A 62 -0.33 -16.36 10.43
N ALA A 63 -1.11 -15.28 10.58
CA ALA A 63 -0.68 -13.93 10.22
C ALA A 63 0.51 -13.48 11.06
N ILE A 64 0.44 -13.67 12.38
CA ILE A 64 1.55 -13.38 13.29
C ILE A 64 2.80 -14.13 12.87
N LYS A 65 2.71 -15.44 12.63
CA LYS A 65 3.86 -16.24 12.22
C LYS A 65 4.42 -15.76 10.88
N PHE A 66 3.56 -15.44 9.92
CA PHE A 66 3.98 -14.97 8.60
C PHE A 66 4.77 -13.66 8.66
N TYR A 67 4.37 -12.69 9.50
CA TYR A 67 5.06 -11.40 9.61
C TYR A 67 6.20 -11.37 10.65
N PHE A 68 6.10 -12.11 11.74
CA PHE A 68 7.02 -11.99 12.89
C PHE A 68 8.09 -13.10 12.99
N THR A 69 8.10 -14.08 12.07
CA THR A 69 9.15 -15.11 12.08
C THR A 69 10.50 -14.50 11.73
N GLY A 70 11.48 -14.62 12.63
CA GLY A 70 12.86 -14.17 12.41
C GLY A 70 13.10 -12.66 12.52
N VAL A 71 12.12 -11.87 12.98
CA VAL A 71 12.26 -10.41 13.17
C VAL A 71 12.36 -10.07 14.66
N ASP A 72 13.24 -9.14 15.04
CA ASP A 72 13.39 -8.64 16.41
C ASP A 72 13.70 -7.12 16.40
N GLY A 73 13.59 -6.43 17.54
CA GLY A 73 13.89 -5.00 17.64
C GLY A 73 13.04 -4.13 16.70
N VAL A 74 13.68 -3.20 15.97
CA VAL A 74 13.01 -2.28 15.02
C VAL A 74 12.26 -3.05 13.92
N ASP A 75 12.76 -4.21 13.51
CA ASP A 75 12.14 -5.03 12.47
C ASP A 75 10.78 -5.60 12.93
N ALA A 76 10.57 -5.77 14.23
CA ALA A 76 9.28 -6.18 14.78
C ALA A 76 8.21 -5.08 14.63
N SER A 77 8.59 -3.80 14.76
CA SER A 77 7.69 -2.67 14.50
C SER A 77 7.34 -2.58 13.02
N VAL A 78 8.32 -2.81 12.14
CA VAL A 78 8.10 -2.89 10.68
C VAL A 78 7.18 -4.05 10.31
N ALA A 79 7.33 -5.20 10.97
CA ALA A 79 6.46 -6.36 10.78
C ALA A 79 5.01 -6.06 11.18
N LEU A 80 4.80 -5.38 12.32
CA LEU A 80 3.46 -4.97 12.75
C LEU A 80 2.81 -3.99 11.75
N LEU A 81 3.56 -2.97 11.31
CA LEU A 81 3.07 -2.03 10.31
C LEU A 81 2.80 -2.69 8.96
N SER A 82 3.65 -3.63 8.54
CA SER A 82 3.43 -4.40 7.32
C SER A 82 2.18 -5.24 7.43
N LEU A 83 1.95 -5.94 8.55
CA LEU A 83 0.73 -6.72 8.77
C LEU A 83 -0.53 -5.88 8.57
N PHE A 84 -0.59 -4.72 9.22
CA PHE A 84 -1.76 -3.84 9.12
C PHE A 84 -1.87 -3.11 7.79
N GLY A 85 -0.75 -2.65 7.23
CA GLY A 85 -0.71 -2.01 5.92
C GLY A 85 -1.14 -2.98 4.81
N ASP A 86 -0.68 -4.22 4.88
CA ASP A 86 -1.02 -5.27 3.91
C ASP A 86 -2.51 -5.64 4.02
N LEU A 87 -3.02 -5.86 5.23
CA LEU A 87 -4.43 -6.18 5.45
C LEU A 87 -5.38 -5.04 5.06
N GLY A 88 -5.07 -3.79 5.46
CA GLY A 88 -5.97 -2.65 5.33
C GLY A 88 -5.90 -1.94 3.98
N PHE A 89 -4.74 -1.96 3.30
CA PHE A 89 -4.49 -1.08 2.16
C PHE A 89 -3.82 -1.78 0.98
N HIS A 90 -2.63 -2.35 1.17
CA HIS A 90 -1.84 -2.87 0.04
C HIS A 90 -2.52 -4.03 -0.66
N CYS A 91 -3.02 -5.01 0.08
CA CYS A 91 -3.61 -6.21 -0.50
C CYS A 91 -5.03 -5.99 -1.04
N PRO A 92 -5.93 -5.26 -0.35
CA PRO A 92 -7.17 -4.81 -0.98
C PRO A 92 -6.91 -4.07 -2.30
N SER A 93 -5.95 -3.14 -2.32
CA SER A 93 -5.60 -2.39 -3.54
C SER A 93 -4.99 -3.28 -4.63
N ASN A 94 -4.14 -4.26 -4.28
CA ASN A 94 -3.57 -5.24 -5.23
C ASN A 94 -4.65 -6.11 -5.86
N ILE A 95 -5.51 -6.70 -5.03
CA ILE A 95 -6.62 -7.56 -5.47
C ILE A 95 -7.57 -6.76 -6.36
N PHE A 96 -7.89 -5.52 -5.97
CA PHE A 96 -8.76 -4.65 -6.75
C PHE A 96 -8.12 -4.22 -8.08
N ALA A 97 -6.84 -3.85 -8.08
CA ALA A 97 -6.09 -3.53 -9.31
C ALA A 97 -6.06 -4.72 -10.28
N HIS A 98 -5.80 -5.93 -9.76
CA HIS A 98 -5.83 -7.17 -10.54
C HIS A 98 -7.21 -7.47 -11.13
N HIS A 99 -8.28 -7.18 -10.37
CA HIS A 99 -9.64 -7.35 -10.86
C HIS A 99 -9.96 -6.35 -11.98
N LEU A 100 -9.65 -5.07 -11.75
CA LEU A 100 -9.89 -3.99 -12.72
C LEU A 100 -9.10 -4.17 -14.01
N SER A 101 -7.88 -4.73 -13.95
CA SER A 101 -7.04 -4.91 -15.14
C SER A 101 -7.62 -5.88 -16.18
N LYS A 102 -8.65 -6.64 -15.83
CA LYS A 102 -9.36 -7.52 -16.79
C LYS A 102 -10.24 -6.75 -17.77
N SER A 103 -10.62 -5.53 -17.45
CA SER A 103 -11.55 -4.70 -18.24
C SER A 103 -11.12 -3.24 -18.39
N ASN A 104 -9.97 -2.86 -17.82
CA ASN A 104 -9.43 -1.51 -17.78
C ASN A 104 -7.90 -1.53 -17.92
N THR A 105 -7.32 -0.40 -18.31
CA THR A 105 -5.87 -0.20 -18.28
C THR A 105 -5.48 0.35 -16.91
N VAL A 106 -4.83 -0.47 -16.09
CA VAL A 106 -4.52 -0.13 -14.69
C VAL A 106 -3.04 0.21 -14.53
N PHE A 107 -2.76 1.39 -14.01
CA PHE A 107 -1.43 1.89 -13.68
C PHE A 107 -1.26 1.88 -12.17
N ARG A 108 -0.25 1.16 -11.69
CA ARG A 108 0.06 1.13 -10.26
C ARG A 108 1.28 1.97 -9.93
N TYR A 109 1.22 2.66 -8.80
CA TYR A 109 2.39 3.28 -8.18
C TYR A 109 2.51 2.90 -6.69
N VAL A 110 3.73 3.06 -6.17
CA VAL A 110 4.03 3.11 -4.75
C VAL A 110 4.74 4.44 -4.52
N PHE A 111 4.14 5.33 -3.74
CA PHE A 111 4.75 6.61 -3.42
C PHE A 111 5.73 6.40 -2.26
N ALA A 112 7.02 6.29 -2.59
CA ALA A 112 8.10 5.89 -1.69
C ALA A 112 9.17 6.98 -1.54
N TYR A 113 8.82 8.24 -1.84
CA TYR A 113 9.68 9.36 -1.51
C TYR A 113 9.76 9.52 0.01
N ASP A 114 10.96 9.76 0.52
CA ASP A 114 11.18 10.04 1.93
C ASP A 114 10.74 11.47 2.24
N VAL A 115 9.45 11.61 2.49
CA VAL A 115 8.80 12.88 2.79
C VAL A 115 9.24 13.39 4.16
N PRO A 116 9.68 14.65 4.27
CA PRO A 116 9.80 15.28 5.57
C PRO A 116 8.41 15.35 6.19
N MET A 117 8.31 14.98 7.47
CA MET A 117 7.03 14.85 8.11
C MET A 117 6.45 16.24 8.42
N PHE A 118 5.28 16.55 7.85
CA PHE A 118 4.57 17.81 8.12
C PHE A 118 3.84 17.81 9.48
N PHE A 119 3.62 16.63 10.05
CA PHE A 119 2.99 16.40 11.35
C PHE A 119 3.83 15.38 12.13
N ASN A 120 3.95 15.51 13.45
CA ASN A 120 4.58 14.47 14.28
C ASN A 120 3.70 13.21 14.28
N MET A 121 3.94 12.32 13.31
CA MET A 121 3.27 11.03 13.21
C MET A 121 4.22 9.92 13.66
N PRO A 122 3.78 8.90 14.41
CA PRO A 122 4.71 7.98 15.09
C PRO A 122 5.44 6.96 14.21
N CYS A 123 5.44 7.21 12.91
CA CYS A 123 6.15 6.49 11.86
C CYS A 123 7.43 7.22 11.43
N GLU A 124 8.03 8.09 12.26
CA GLU A 124 9.20 8.94 11.91
C GLU A 124 10.40 8.17 11.41
N HIS A 125 10.51 6.91 11.81
CA HIS A 125 11.59 6.02 11.37
C HIS A 125 11.22 5.19 10.13
N LEU A 126 9.99 5.35 9.61
CA LEU A 126 9.36 4.52 8.57
C LEU A 126 8.54 5.39 7.61
N ASN A 127 9.18 6.41 7.03
CA ASN A 127 8.58 7.24 5.98
C ASN A 127 8.56 6.53 4.61
N PRO A 128 7.63 6.91 3.71
CA PRO A 128 6.50 7.81 3.95
C PRO A 128 5.32 7.09 4.61
N CYS A 129 4.56 7.82 5.43
CA CYS A 129 3.42 7.33 6.19
C CYS A 129 2.09 7.51 5.44
N HIS A 130 1.03 6.86 5.92
CA HIS A 130 -0.31 7.01 5.34
C HIS A 130 -0.70 8.49 5.19
N GLY A 131 -1.10 8.89 3.98
CA GLY A 131 -1.55 10.25 3.64
C GLY A 131 -0.44 11.30 3.51
N SER A 132 0.83 10.93 3.65
CA SER A 132 1.94 11.90 3.51
C SER A 132 2.24 12.31 2.07
N ASP A 133 1.60 11.69 1.08
CA ASP A 133 1.62 12.07 -0.33
C ASP A 133 0.62 13.19 -0.68
N PHE A 134 -0.36 13.48 0.18
CA PHE A 134 -1.37 14.53 -0.09
C PHE A 134 -0.78 15.92 -0.39
N PRO A 135 0.18 16.45 0.40
CA PRO A 135 0.79 17.74 0.11
C PRO A 135 1.44 17.79 -1.28
N PHE A 136 2.05 16.69 -1.70
CA PHE A 136 2.72 16.56 -3.00
C PHE A 136 1.75 16.40 -4.17
N PHE A 137 0.59 15.77 -3.93
CA PHE A 137 -0.46 15.64 -4.94
C PHE A 137 -1.08 17.00 -5.28
N PHE A 138 -1.24 17.87 -4.28
CA PHE A 138 -1.88 19.19 -4.45
C PHE A 138 -0.91 20.37 -4.57
N GLY A 139 0.39 20.17 -4.32
CA GLY A 139 1.38 21.25 -4.34
C GLY A 139 1.26 22.24 -3.18
N ASN A 140 0.72 21.79 -2.04
CA ASN A 140 0.43 22.64 -0.89
C ASN A 140 1.39 22.39 0.27
N PHE A 141 1.70 23.43 1.05
CA PHE A 141 2.49 23.36 2.30
C PHE A 141 3.93 22.86 2.15
N LEU A 142 4.52 22.97 0.96
CA LEU A 142 5.91 22.59 0.68
C LEU A 142 6.82 23.81 0.80
N SER A 143 7.87 23.72 1.62
CA SER A 143 8.83 24.81 1.86
C SER A 143 10.24 24.52 1.36
N ASN A 144 10.57 23.25 1.14
CA ASN A 144 11.87 22.81 0.65
C ASN A 144 11.86 22.73 -0.89
N SER A 145 12.90 23.25 -1.53
CA SER A 145 13.05 23.21 -3.00
C SER A 145 13.02 21.80 -3.58
N SER A 146 13.57 20.80 -2.88
CA SER A 146 13.53 19.41 -3.34
C SER A 146 12.13 18.81 -3.27
N ASP A 147 11.34 19.21 -2.28
CA ASP A 147 9.94 18.77 -2.15
C ASP A 147 9.05 19.42 -3.21
N ILE A 148 9.31 20.70 -3.51
CA ILE A 148 8.64 21.42 -4.60
C ILE A 148 8.95 20.75 -5.94
N GLU A 149 10.22 20.47 -6.24
CA GLU A 149 10.62 19.78 -7.49
C GLU A 149 9.93 18.41 -7.63
N LEU A 150 9.82 17.68 -6.52
CA LEU A 150 9.11 16.41 -6.49
C LEU A 150 7.62 16.57 -6.71
N SER A 151 7.00 17.55 -6.06
CA SER A 151 5.57 17.82 -6.23
C SER A 151 5.24 18.27 -7.64
N ASP A 152 6.07 19.13 -8.25
CA ASP A 152 5.92 19.54 -9.65
C ASP A 152 5.96 18.32 -10.59
N ASP A 153 6.92 17.42 -10.39
CA ASP A 153 6.99 16.18 -11.16
C ASP A 153 5.78 15.28 -10.92
N TRP A 154 5.35 15.13 -9.67
CA TRP A 154 4.21 14.30 -9.30
C TRP A 154 2.88 14.84 -9.87
N ILE A 155 2.64 16.15 -9.77
CA ILE A 155 1.49 16.85 -10.36
C ILE A 155 1.52 16.71 -11.88
N ARG A 156 2.69 16.88 -12.50
CA ARG A 156 2.87 16.70 -13.94
C ARG A 156 2.49 15.28 -14.37
N LEU A 157 3.00 14.25 -13.70
CA LEU A 157 2.68 12.85 -14.00
C LEU A 157 1.17 12.57 -13.88
N ASN A 158 0.52 13.06 -12.83
CA ASN A 158 -0.92 12.92 -12.65
C ASN A 158 -1.73 13.69 -13.71
N SER A 159 -1.29 14.90 -14.05
CA SER A 159 -1.93 15.72 -15.09
C SER A 159 -1.84 15.09 -16.47
N GLU A 160 -0.68 14.53 -16.82
CA GLU A 160 -0.49 13.80 -18.08
C GLU A 160 -1.38 12.57 -18.15
N PHE A 161 -1.51 11.82 -17.04
CA PHE A 161 -2.43 10.69 -16.98
C PHE A 161 -3.89 11.10 -17.20
N VAL A 162 -4.34 12.19 -16.55
CA VAL A 162 -5.71 12.71 -16.70
C VAL A 162 -5.98 13.16 -18.14
N LYS A 163 -4.98 13.74 -18.82
CA LYS A 163 -5.07 14.10 -20.25
C LYS A 163 -5.04 12.89 -21.19
N GLY A 164 -4.87 11.67 -20.67
CA GLY A 164 -4.82 10.44 -21.45
C GLY A 164 -3.44 10.07 -21.97
N ASN A 165 -2.38 10.78 -21.57
CA ASN A 165 -1.02 10.35 -21.85
C ASN A 165 -0.69 9.16 -20.95
N ILE A 166 -0.59 7.97 -21.55
CA ILE A 166 -0.39 6.70 -20.85
C ILE A 166 1.03 6.14 -20.98
N GLU A 167 1.92 6.85 -21.67
CA GLU A 167 3.32 6.44 -21.86
C GLU A 167 4.19 6.72 -20.64
N ILE A 168 3.57 6.97 -19.48
CA ILE A 168 4.24 7.41 -18.25
C ILE A 168 4.95 6.24 -17.54
N TRP A 169 4.34 5.06 -17.56
CA TRP A 169 4.93 3.77 -17.16
C TRP A 169 4.04 2.60 -17.61
N PRO A 170 4.58 1.36 -17.68
CA PRO A 170 3.80 0.19 -18.10
C PRO A 170 2.61 -0.08 -17.17
N PRO A 171 1.39 -0.30 -17.73
CA PRO A 171 0.26 -0.74 -16.94
C PRO A 171 0.39 -2.21 -16.55
N TYR A 172 -0.56 -2.68 -15.74
CA TYR A 172 -0.82 -4.11 -15.59
C TYR A 172 -1.06 -4.72 -16.97
N TYR A 173 -0.45 -5.87 -17.23
CA TYR A 173 -0.59 -6.58 -18.49
C TYR A 173 -1.26 -7.93 -18.26
N VAL A 174 -2.26 -8.28 -19.07
CA VAL A 174 -2.88 -9.60 -19.06
C VAL A 174 -2.24 -10.43 -20.18
N THR A 175 -1.57 -11.51 -19.80
CA THR A 175 -0.98 -12.46 -20.75
C THR A 175 -2.06 -13.22 -21.52
N LYS A 176 -1.66 -13.95 -22.56
CA LYS A 176 -2.54 -14.83 -23.35
C LYS A 176 -3.22 -15.94 -22.53
N ASN A 177 -2.71 -16.26 -21.34
CA ASN A 177 -3.25 -17.29 -20.45
C ASN A 177 -4.04 -16.69 -19.28
N ASP A 178 -4.57 -15.48 -19.43
CA ASP A 178 -5.29 -14.72 -18.41
C ASP A 178 -4.50 -14.43 -17.11
N PHE A 179 -3.18 -14.63 -17.14
CA PHE A 179 -2.31 -14.25 -16.03
C PHE A 179 -2.03 -12.76 -16.07
N VAL A 180 -2.26 -12.06 -14.97
CA VAL A 180 -1.98 -10.62 -14.82
C VAL A 180 -0.56 -10.41 -14.31
N VAL A 181 0.22 -9.63 -15.04
CA VAL A 181 1.56 -9.17 -14.65
C VAL A 181 1.44 -7.78 -13.98
N PRO A 182 1.65 -7.68 -12.66
CA PRO A 182 1.39 -6.47 -11.90
C PRO A 182 2.60 -5.53 -11.88
N PHE A 183 2.81 -4.79 -12.97
CA PHE A 183 3.81 -3.72 -13.01
C PHE A 183 3.43 -2.57 -12.07
N TYR A 184 4.42 -1.97 -11.43
CA TYR A 184 4.23 -0.75 -10.63
C TYR A 184 5.43 0.19 -10.72
N LYS A 185 5.17 1.48 -10.54
CA LYS A 185 6.21 2.50 -10.40
C LYS A 185 6.55 2.72 -8.93
N ASP A 186 7.79 2.48 -8.55
CA ASP A 186 8.32 2.86 -7.23
C ASP A 186 8.76 4.33 -7.28
N TYR A 187 7.83 5.23 -6.98
CA TYR A 187 8.03 6.67 -7.15
C TYR A 187 8.77 7.28 -5.96
N ARG A 188 9.99 7.76 -6.21
CA ARG A 188 10.89 8.37 -5.21
C ARG A 188 11.32 9.78 -5.61
N GLY A 189 10.61 10.39 -6.55
CA GLY A 189 10.98 11.65 -7.19
C GLY A 189 11.73 11.50 -8.51
N PRO A 190 11.89 12.60 -9.26
CA PRO A 190 12.39 12.57 -10.65
C PRO A 190 13.82 12.04 -10.78
N LYS A 191 14.67 12.27 -9.78
CA LYS A 191 16.10 11.86 -9.78
C LYS A 191 16.31 10.40 -9.35
N TYR A 192 15.36 9.81 -8.63
CA TYR A 192 15.52 8.52 -7.95
C TYR A 192 14.54 7.45 -8.42
N THR A 193 13.50 7.84 -9.16
CA THR A 193 12.57 6.88 -9.77
C THR A 193 13.26 6.19 -10.95
N LYS A 194 14.04 5.15 -10.64
CA LYS A 194 14.92 4.47 -11.60
C LYS A 194 14.30 3.22 -12.23
N SER A 195 13.19 2.70 -11.71
CA SER A 195 12.67 1.43 -12.22
C SER A 195 11.17 1.23 -12.06
N VAL A 196 10.61 0.66 -13.11
CA VAL A 196 9.35 -0.10 -13.05
C VAL A 196 9.69 -1.45 -12.41
N LYS A 197 8.89 -1.86 -11.43
CA LYS A 197 9.05 -3.12 -10.71
C LYS A 197 7.81 -3.99 -10.94
N VAL A 198 7.88 -5.26 -10.55
CA VAL A 198 6.79 -6.22 -10.69
C VAL A 198 6.45 -6.81 -9.32
N GLY A 199 5.17 -7.00 -9.03
CA GLY A 199 4.73 -7.81 -7.89
C GLY A 199 4.91 -7.16 -6.53
N TYR A 200 4.55 -5.88 -6.38
CA TYR A 200 4.57 -5.20 -5.08
C TYR A 200 3.75 -5.98 -4.03
N ARG A 201 4.41 -6.44 -2.95
CA ARG A 201 3.79 -7.20 -1.85
C ARG A 201 3.04 -8.47 -2.30
N ASN A 202 3.40 -9.08 -3.43
CA ASN A 202 2.58 -10.14 -4.05
C ASN A 202 2.41 -11.38 -3.14
N ILE A 203 3.49 -11.80 -2.46
CA ILE A 203 3.45 -12.97 -1.55
C ILE A 203 2.54 -12.69 -0.36
N GLN A 204 2.67 -11.51 0.24
CA GLN A 204 1.83 -11.05 1.35
C GLN A 204 0.35 -11.02 0.95
N CYS A 205 0.07 -10.59 -0.28
CA CYS A 205 -1.30 -10.49 -0.76
C CYS A 205 -1.90 -11.82 -1.19
N GLU A 206 -1.11 -12.79 -1.65
CA GLU A 206 -1.61 -14.16 -1.82
C GLU A 206 -1.95 -14.82 -0.47
N PHE A 207 -1.15 -14.57 0.58
CA PHE A 207 -1.51 -15.00 1.94
C PHE A 207 -2.86 -14.41 2.36
N TRP A 208 -3.02 -13.09 2.28
CA TRP A 208 -4.27 -12.44 2.70
C TRP A 208 -5.48 -12.81 1.85
N LYS A 209 -5.27 -13.00 0.54
CA LYS A 209 -6.30 -13.47 -0.38
C LYS A 209 -6.83 -14.84 0.03
N SER A 210 -5.95 -15.80 0.27
CA SER A 210 -6.31 -17.14 0.74
C SER A 210 -6.92 -17.13 2.16
N ALA A 211 -6.34 -16.34 3.07
CA ALA A 211 -6.73 -16.33 4.47
C ALA A 211 -8.07 -15.65 4.72
N VAL A 212 -8.36 -14.58 3.97
CA VAL A 212 -9.49 -13.66 4.21
C VAL A 212 -10.40 -13.54 2.99
N PHE A 213 -9.89 -13.07 1.85
CA PHE A 213 -10.75 -12.57 0.76
C PHE A 213 -11.48 -13.67 -0.01
N ASP A 214 -10.87 -14.84 -0.19
CA ASP A 214 -11.51 -15.97 -0.87
C ASP A 214 -12.55 -16.67 0.01
N LYS A 215 -12.47 -16.52 1.34
CA LYS A 215 -13.44 -17.08 2.31
C LYS A 215 -14.68 -16.22 2.52
N LEU A 216 -14.69 -14.99 2.00
CA LEU A 216 -15.83 -14.06 2.04
C LEU A 216 -16.77 -14.23 0.83
N GLN A 217 -16.56 -15.27 0.02
CA GLN A 217 -17.38 -15.62 -1.14
C GLN A 217 -18.44 -16.66 -0.78
#